data_AF-A0A2V8MZ12-F1
#
_entry.id   AF-A0A2V8MZ12-F1
#
_cell.length_a   1.000
_cell.length_b   1.000
_cell.length_c   1.000
_cell.angle_alpha   90.00
_cell.angle_beta   90.00
_cell.angle_gamma   90.00
#
_symmetry.space_group_name_H-M   'P 1'
#
loop_
_entity.id
_entity.type
_entity.pdbx_description
1 polymer ?
#
loop_
_entity_poly.entity_id
_entity_poly.type
_entity_poly.pdbx_seq_one_letter_code
_entity_poly.pdbx_strand_id
1 'polypeptide(L)'
;MRIALPATIVLLGLGIYTCQRARTGNAFTTGSAFTAAPNTSKPPTKPDFDKQVKPILQSKCMPCHFPGGKVYEKLPFDRPETITRLGTKLFTRIKDEDQRRIIREFLSQP
;
A
#
# COMPACT_ATOMS: atom_id res chain seq x y z
N MET A 1 41.63 40.64 32.79
CA MET A 1 42.39 39.69 33.66
C MET A 1 41.63 38.37 33.63
N ARG A 2 42.21 37.17 33.67
CA ARG A 2 43.54 36.60 33.42
C ARG A 2 43.46 35.20 34.09
N ILE A 3 43.70 34.10 33.36
CA ILE A 3 44.35 32.86 33.89
C ILE A 3 43.44 32.02 34.85
N ALA A 4 43.39 30.67 34.91
CA ALA A 4 44.08 29.58 34.19
C ALA A 4 43.21 28.29 34.13
N LEU A 5 43.51 27.43 33.15
CA LEU A 5 43.44 25.96 33.28
C LEU A 5 44.82 25.47 33.79
N PRO A 6 44.95 24.35 34.52
CA PRO A 6 45.23 23.03 33.89
C PRO A 6 44.67 21.85 34.75
N ALA A 7 44.90 20.54 34.54
CA ALA A 7 45.58 19.69 33.55
C ALA A 7 44.90 18.29 33.61
N THR A 8 44.55 17.61 32.51
CA THR A 8 45.27 16.46 31.90
C THR A 8 45.85 15.42 32.88
N ILE A 9 45.58 14.11 32.71
CA ILE A 9 46.31 13.21 31.78
C ILE A 9 45.42 11.96 31.47
N VAL A 10 45.30 11.33 30.28
CA VAL A 10 46.06 11.19 29.00
C VAL A 10 46.62 9.77 28.78
N LEU A 11 46.57 9.33 27.50
CA LEU A 11 46.87 7.98 26.91
C LEU A 11 45.80 6.90 27.19
N LEU A 12 45.53 5.87 26.35
CA LEU A 12 45.81 5.49 24.93
C LEU A 12 44.75 4.41 24.53
N GLY A 13 44.55 3.97 23.27
CA GLY A 13 45.13 4.35 21.97
C GLY A 13 44.74 3.40 20.82
N LEU A 14 45.06 3.81 19.58
CA LEU A 14 45.05 3.03 18.32
C LEU A 14 43.68 2.56 17.75
N GLY A 15 43.29 2.92 16.53
CA GLY A 15 43.96 3.84 15.61
C GLY A 15 43.35 3.98 14.20
N ILE A 16 43.68 5.10 13.56
CA ILE A 16 44.14 5.23 12.15
C ILE A 16 43.61 4.18 11.14
N TYR A 17 42.89 4.55 10.07
CA TYR A 17 43.40 5.45 9.04
C TYR A 17 42.31 6.08 8.17
N THR A 18 42.46 7.38 7.91
CA THR A 18 41.86 8.06 6.77
C THR A 18 42.41 7.52 5.45
N CYS A 19 41.55 7.11 4.53
CA CYS A 19 41.89 7.12 3.11
C CYS A 19 40.64 7.33 2.24
N GLN A 20 40.38 8.58 1.87
CA GLN A 20 39.61 8.83 0.65
C GLN A 20 40.34 8.17 -0.52
N ARG A 21 39.61 7.48 -1.40
CA ARG A 21 40.01 7.44 -2.81
C ARG A 21 38.79 7.33 -3.71
N ALA A 22 38.42 8.46 -4.31
CA ALA A 22 37.61 8.44 -5.52
C ALA A 22 38.32 7.56 -6.55
N ARG A 23 37.58 6.60 -7.13
CA ARG A 23 38.05 5.77 -8.24
C ARG A 23 37.12 5.96 -9.43
N THR A 24 37.40 6.99 -10.20
CA THR A 24 37.09 7.01 -11.63
C THR A 24 37.82 5.84 -12.29
N GLY A 25 37.12 5.07 -13.14
CA GLY A 25 37.71 3.86 -13.75
C GLY A 25 36.71 3.00 -14.52
N ASN A 26 36.52 3.34 -15.79
CA ASN A 26 35.96 2.59 -16.92
C ASN A 26 35.44 1.14 -16.72
N ALA A 27 34.16 0.98 -17.06
CA ALA A 27 33.64 0.23 -18.23
C ALA A 27 33.80 -1.31 -18.38
N PHE A 28 32.88 -1.84 -19.21
CA PHE A 28 32.75 -3.19 -19.78
C PHE A 28 32.13 -4.31 -18.92
N THR A 29 30.93 -4.72 -19.38
CA THR A 29 30.42 -6.11 -19.49
C THR A 29 30.28 -6.91 -18.19
N THR A 30 29.08 -7.34 -17.80
CA THR A 30 28.25 -8.27 -18.61
C THR A 30 26.77 -8.04 -18.34
N GLY A 31 25.95 -8.09 -19.40
CA GLY A 31 24.50 -8.07 -19.24
C GLY A 31 24.02 -9.34 -18.57
N SER A 32 23.63 -9.26 -17.30
CA SER A 32 22.77 -10.27 -16.69
C SER A 32 21.41 -10.18 -17.37
N ALA A 33 21.22 -11.02 -18.39
CA ALA A 33 19.91 -11.29 -18.96
C ALA A 33 19.07 -11.95 -17.87
N PHE A 34 18.35 -11.13 -17.10
CA PHE A 34 17.20 -11.60 -16.33
C PHE A 34 16.20 -12.10 -17.36
N THR A 35 16.22 -13.41 -17.63
CA THR A 35 15.09 -14.10 -18.24
C THR A 35 13.91 -13.86 -17.31
N ALA A 36 13.12 -12.84 -17.62
CA ALA A 36 11.86 -12.59 -16.96
C ALA A 36 11.01 -13.83 -17.21
N ALA A 37 10.95 -14.71 -16.21
CA ALA A 37 10.08 -15.87 -16.26
C ALA A 37 8.68 -15.35 -16.60
N PRO A 38 7.96 -15.97 -17.55
CA PRO A 38 6.61 -15.56 -17.84
C PRO A 38 5.82 -15.70 -16.54
N ASN A 39 5.45 -14.57 -15.95
CA ASN A 39 4.50 -14.54 -14.87
C ASN A 39 3.20 -15.05 -15.47
N THR A 40 2.96 -16.36 -15.32
CA THR A 40 1.69 -17.00 -15.64
C THR A 40 0.68 -16.53 -14.63
N SER A 41 0.26 -15.27 -14.80
CA SER A 41 -0.78 -14.60 -14.05
C SER A 41 -2.03 -15.44 -14.20
N LYS A 42 -2.29 -16.27 -13.20
CA LYS A 42 -3.55 -17.02 -13.06
C LYS A 42 -4.69 -16.02 -13.35
N PRO A 43 -5.67 -16.37 -14.20
CA PRO A 43 -6.74 -15.45 -14.55
C PRO A 43 -7.35 -14.86 -13.27
N PRO A 44 -7.55 -13.53 -13.21
CA PRO A 44 -7.89 -12.84 -11.98
C PRO A 44 -9.12 -13.49 -11.37
N THR A 45 -8.96 -13.99 -10.14
CA THR A 45 -10.07 -14.63 -9.44
C THR A 45 -11.09 -13.55 -9.13
N LYS A 46 -12.31 -13.73 -9.64
CA LYS A 46 -13.45 -12.83 -9.46
C LYS A 46 -13.55 -12.36 -7.99
N PRO A 47 -13.71 -11.06 -7.71
CA PRO A 47 -13.84 -10.56 -6.34
C PRO A 47 -14.97 -11.23 -5.58
N ASP A 48 -14.64 -11.71 -4.39
CA ASP A 48 -15.59 -12.26 -3.42
C ASP A 48 -16.25 -11.11 -2.63
N PHE A 49 -17.57 -11.15 -2.50
CA PHE A 49 -18.32 -10.06 -1.88
C PHE A 49 -17.92 -9.84 -0.41
N ASP A 50 -18.00 -10.87 0.43
CA ASP A 50 -17.73 -10.76 1.86
C ASP A 50 -16.25 -10.49 2.18
N LYS A 51 -15.33 -11.00 1.37
CA LYS A 51 -13.88 -10.87 1.59
C LYS A 51 -13.28 -9.57 1.02
N GLN A 52 -13.85 -9.02 -0.05
CA GLN A 52 -13.23 -7.89 -0.77
C GLN A 52 -14.13 -6.66 -0.89
N VAL A 53 -15.41 -6.83 -1.22
CA VAL A 53 -16.34 -5.70 -1.46
C VAL A 53 -16.91 -5.15 -0.14
N LYS A 54 -17.39 -6.04 0.72
CA LYS A 54 -18.03 -5.70 2.00
C LYS A 54 -17.11 -4.94 2.96
N PRO A 55 -15.80 -5.27 3.11
CA PRO A 55 -14.90 -4.48 3.96
C PRO A 55 -14.69 -3.03 3.45
N ILE A 56 -14.65 -2.83 2.12
CA ILE A 56 -14.59 -1.49 1.51
C ILE A 56 -15.82 -0.68 1.93
N LEU A 57 -17.01 -1.28 1.83
CA LEU A 57 -18.27 -0.64 2.18
C LEU A 57 -18.40 -0.40 3.68
N GLN A 58 -17.96 -1.33 4.53
CA GLN A 58 -17.92 -1.14 5.98
C GLN A 58 -17.07 0.08 6.35
N SER A 59 -15.88 0.23 5.76
CA SER A 59 -14.95 1.33 6.08
C SER A 59 -15.50 2.75 5.84
N LYS A 60 -16.58 2.91 5.05
CA LYS A 60 -17.15 4.23 4.68
C LYS A 60 -18.66 4.38 4.92
N CYS A 61 -19.39 3.27 5.02
CA CYS A 61 -20.86 3.26 4.99
C CYS A 61 -21.50 2.53 6.19
N MET A 62 -20.71 1.88 7.05
CA MET A 62 -21.19 1.19 8.26
C MET A 62 -22.18 1.99 9.14
N PRO A 63 -21.95 3.25 9.53
CA PRO A 63 -22.85 3.95 10.47
C PRO A 63 -24.27 4.22 9.93
N CYS A 64 -24.50 4.01 8.63
CA CYS A 64 -25.78 4.31 7.98
C CYS A 64 -26.41 3.09 7.30
N HIS A 65 -25.61 2.26 6.62
CA HIS A 65 -26.06 1.24 5.67
C HIS A 65 -25.82 -0.21 6.11
N PHE A 66 -25.41 -0.43 7.36
CA PHE A 66 -25.21 -1.75 7.97
C PHE A 66 -26.14 -1.91 9.18
N PRO A 67 -26.30 -3.11 9.78
CA PRO A 67 -27.23 -3.32 10.90
C PRO A 67 -27.07 -2.29 12.02
N GLY A 68 -28.19 -1.72 12.48
CA GLY A 68 -28.23 -0.60 13.44
C GLY A 68 -28.08 0.80 12.80
N GLY A 69 -27.73 0.89 11.51
CA GLY A 69 -27.63 2.14 10.77
C GLY A 69 -28.99 2.74 10.38
N LYS A 70 -29.11 4.08 10.46
CA LYS A 70 -30.38 4.82 10.31
C LYS A 70 -31.13 4.63 8.97
N VAL A 71 -30.48 4.10 7.94
CA VAL A 71 -31.07 3.87 6.61
C VAL A 71 -30.93 2.43 6.13
N TYR A 72 -30.52 1.51 7.02
CA TYR A 72 -30.26 0.11 6.74
C TYR A 72 -31.45 -0.58 6.05
N GLU A 73 -32.67 -0.42 6.59
CA GLU A 73 -33.89 -1.04 6.06
C GLU A 73 -34.19 -0.65 4.60
N LYS A 74 -33.79 0.55 4.18
CA LYS A 74 -34.04 1.08 2.83
C LYS A 74 -32.91 0.73 1.86
N LEU A 75 -31.67 0.64 2.35
CA LEU A 75 -30.50 0.49 1.50
C LEU A 75 -29.35 -0.25 2.25
N PRO A 76 -29.48 -1.57 2.45
CA PRO A 76 -28.51 -2.39 3.19
C PRO A 76 -27.29 -2.72 2.32
N PHE A 77 -26.09 -2.32 2.75
CA PHE A 77 -24.82 -2.48 2.00
C PHE A 77 -24.04 -3.74 2.37
N ASP A 78 -24.52 -4.52 3.33
CA ASP A 78 -24.06 -5.87 3.66
C ASP A 78 -24.65 -6.96 2.75
N ARG A 79 -25.52 -6.57 1.79
CA ARG A 79 -26.18 -7.45 0.81
C ARG A 79 -25.64 -7.21 -0.61
N PRO A 80 -25.15 -8.23 -1.32
CA PRO A 80 -24.58 -8.04 -2.66
C PRO A 80 -25.61 -7.51 -3.67
N GLU A 81 -26.89 -7.86 -3.54
CA GLU A 81 -27.96 -7.46 -4.46
C GLU A 81 -28.19 -5.93 -4.46
N THR A 82 -28.04 -5.28 -3.30
CA THR A 82 -28.10 -3.81 -3.19
C THR A 82 -26.95 -3.18 -3.96
N ILE A 83 -25.76 -3.76 -3.88
CA ILE A 83 -24.53 -3.25 -4.48
C ILE A 83 -24.59 -3.41 -6.01
N THR A 84 -25.00 -4.58 -6.51
CA THR A 84 -25.25 -4.83 -7.94
C THR A 84 -26.29 -3.86 -8.50
N ARG A 85 -27.41 -3.65 -7.79
CA ARG A 85 -28.48 -2.72 -8.20
C ARG A 85 -28.07 -1.24 -8.20
N LEU A 86 -27.14 -0.84 -7.32
CA LEU A 86 -26.61 0.54 -7.29
C LEU A 86 -25.50 0.77 -8.31
N GLY A 87 -24.69 -0.26 -8.58
CA GLY A 87 -23.57 -0.21 -9.50
C GLY A 87 -22.60 0.94 -9.19
N THR A 88 -22.22 1.67 -10.22
CA THR A 88 -21.24 2.76 -10.15
C THR A 88 -21.69 3.98 -9.34
N LYS A 89 -22.96 4.08 -8.91
CA LYS A 89 -23.44 5.17 -8.03
C LYS A 89 -22.66 5.24 -6.71
N LEU A 90 -22.11 4.11 -6.25
CA LEU A 90 -21.23 4.01 -5.08
C LEU A 90 -19.96 4.88 -5.21
N PHE A 91 -19.49 5.14 -6.44
CA PHE A 91 -18.27 5.92 -6.70
C PHE A 91 -18.45 7.43 -6.45
N THR A 92 -19.67 7.87 -6.14
CA THR A 92 -19.94 9.19 -5.57
C THR A 92 -19.34 9.35 -4.16
N ARG A 93 -19.18 8.24 -3.42
CA ARG A 93 -18.59 8.18 -2.06
C ARG A 93 -17.25 7.44 -2.01
N ILE A 94 -17.07 6.41 -2.84
CA ILE A 94 -15.79 5.68 -2.96
C ILE A 94 -14.94 6.40 -4.02
N LYS A 95 -13.77 6.92 -3.62
CA LYS A 95 -12.87 7.72 -4.46
C LYS A 95 -11.56 7.03 -4.81
N ASP A 96 -11.14 6.07 -3.99
CA ASP A 96 -9.96 5.26 -4.22
C ASP A 96 -10.15 4.36 -5.45
N GLU A 97 -9.18 4.34 -6.36
CA GLU A 97 -9.32 3.63 -7.63
C GLU A 97 -9.11 2.11 -7.53
N ASP A 98 -8.34 1.62 -6.56
CA ASP A 98 -8.23 0.19 -6.31
C ASP A 98 -9.54 -0.36 -5.73
N GLN A 99 -10.16 0.37 -4.79
CA GLN A 99 -11.49 0.07 -4.29
C GLN A 99 -12.55 0.10 -5.41
N ARG A 100 -12.48 1.10 -6.30
CA ARG A 100 -13.35 1.16 -7.49
C ARG A 100 -13.11 0.02 -8.46
N ARG A 101 -11.85 -0.41 -8.67
CA ARG A 101 -11.49 -1.53 -9.54
C ARG A 101 -12.10 -2.84 -9.04
N ILE A 102 -11.90 -3.16 -7.75
CA ILE A 102 -12.48 -4.34 -7.09
C ILE A 102 -14.00 -4.35 -7.24
N ILE A 103 -14.66 -3.20 -7.01
CA ILE A 103 -16.12 -3.09 -7.15
C ILE A 103 -16.55 -3.20 -8.62
N ARG A 104 -15.80 -2.63 -9.58
CA ARG A 104 -16.09 -2.79 -11.02
C ARG A 104 -15.98 -4.26 -11.47
N GLU A 105 -14.93 -4.97 -11.03
CA GLU A 105 -14.78 -6.40 -11.29
C GLU A 105 -15.91 -7.21 -10.65
N PHE A 106 -16.34 -6.88 -9.42
CA PHE A 106 -17.54 -7.48 -8.81
C PHE A 106 -18.82 -7.23 -9.62
N LEU A 107 -19.07 -5.99 -10.05
CA LEU A 107 -20.25 -5.61 -10.84
C LEU A 107 -20.27 -6.19 -12.26
N SER A 108 -19.13 -6.68 -12.77
CA SER A 108 -19.02 -7.34 -14.07
C SER A 108 -19.32 -8.85 -14.05
N GLN A 109 -19.65 -9.40 -12.88
CA GLN A 109 -20.02 -10.82 -12.75
C GLN A 109 -21.48 -11.04 -13.23
N PRO A 110 -21.77 -12.15 -13.91
CA PRO A 110 -23.12 -12.52 -14.34
C PRO A 110 -23.99 -12.98 -13.15
#